data_AF-A0A1J5WHM3-F1
#
_entry.id   AF-A0A1J5WHM3-F1
#
_cell.length_a   1.000
_cell.length_b   1.000
_cell.length_c   1.000
_cell.angle_alpha   90.00
_cell.angle_beta   90.00
_cell.angle_gamma   90.00
#
_symmetry.space_group_name_H-M   'P 1'
#
loop_
_entity.id
_entity.type
_entity.pdbx_description
1 polymer ?
#
loop_
_entity_poly.entity_id
_entity_poly.type
_entity_poly.pdbx_seq_one_letter_code
_entity_poly.pdbx_strand_id
1 'polypeptide(L)'
;MCADLVELFKKIGLNEKKACEAAKNKKLSANIREIEKLVSLDGCTKEVGYLVYLFSSKRAKETPWDRLILENILSKKISTEKQVKKAVEHATIYAEIDEERFKKACGIDIAVSDEEIRAAVKEHVEKSGSEFNPEEVLKEIKNDDRMAWASSRRLKELFDEELGGKCFSSTKKRKEKGAYMKGEAGVFHRPGENPQLSEEIRQKHLEATQ
;
A
#
# COMPACT_ATOMS: atom_id res chain seq x y z
N MET A 1 17.28 -20.89 -18.12
CA MET A 1 16.79 -19.61 -18.69
C MET A 1 15.52 -19.13 -17.98
N CYS A 2 14.34 -19.74 -18.20
CA CYS A 2 13.12 -19.35 -17.48
C CYS A 2 13.05 -19.88 -16.03
N ALA A 3 13.55 -21.09 -15.78
CA ALA A 3 13.55 -21.68 -14.43
C ALA A 3 14.35 -20.82 -13.43
N ASP A 4 15.57 -20.41 -13.80
CA ASP A 4 16.43 -19.55 -12.98
C ASP A 4 15.77 -18.20 -12.66
N LEU A 5 15.03 -17.61 -13.62
CA LEU A 5 14.28 -16.37 -13.38
C LEU A 5 13.12 -16.57 -12.40
N VAL A 6 12.41 -17.70 -12.52
CA VAL A 6 11.33 -18.05 -11.60
C VAL A 6 11.88 -18.24 -10.18
N GLU A 7 13.06 -18.84 -10.02
CA GLU A 7 13.74 -18.94 -8.72
C GLU A 7 14.11 -17.57 -8.16
N LEU A 8 14.61 -16.64 -8.97
CA LEU A 8 14.88 -15.26 -8.54
C LEU A 8 13.62 -14.54 -8.03
N PHE A 9 12.52 -14.67 -8.76
CA PHE A 9 11.25 -14.08 -8.33
C PHE A 9 10.73 -14.73 -7.04
N LYS A 10 10.96 -16.02 -6.83
CA LYS A 10 10.65 -16.70 -5.56
C LYS A 10 11.53 -16.22 -4.40
N LYS A 11 12.83 -15.96 -4.64
CA LYS A 11 13.74 -15.43 -3.62
C LYS A 11 13.28 -14.08 -3.06
N ILE A 12 12.73 -13.22 -3.93
CA ILE A 12 12.09 -11.96 -3.50
C ILE A 12 10.63 -12.17 -3.01
N GLY A 13 10.24 -13.40 -2.66
CA GLY A 13 8.96 -13.67 -2.00
C GLY A 13 7.71 -13.70 -2.88
N LEU A 14 7.83 -13.75 -4.22
CA LEU A 14 6.68 -14.01 -5.08
C LEU A 14 6.26 -15.48 -5.00
N ASN A 15 4.96 -15.73 -5.14
CA ASN A 15 4.45 -17.09 -5.27
C ASN A 15 4.75 -17.68 -6.67
N GLU A 16 4.65 -19.01 -6.79
CA GLU A 16 4.94 -19.76 -8.03
C GLU A 16 4.26 -19.17 -9.27
N LYS A 17 2.96 -18.89 -9.17
CA LYS A 17 2.15 -18.41 -10.30
C LYS A 17 2.62 -17.03 -10.78
N LYS A 18 2.81 -16.08 -9.84
CA LYS A 18 3.27 -14.72 -10.15
C LYS A 18 4.73 -14.72 -10.61
N ALA A 19 5.58 -15.58 -10.07
CA ALA A 19 6.97 -15.73 -10.50
C ALA A 19 7.05 -16.19 -11.97
N CYS A 20 6.24 -17.18 -12.35
CA CYS A 20 6.13 -17.65 -13.74
C CYS A 20 5.61 -16.57 -14.69
N GLU A 21 4.63 -15.77 -14.27
CA GLU A 21 4.13 -14.63 -15.07
C GLU A 21 5.19 -13.53 -15.21
N ALA A 22 5.84 -13.15 -14.11
CA ALA A 22 6.90 -12.14 -14.10
C ALA A 22 8.09 -12.54 -14.98
N ALA A 23 8.47 -13.82 -14.98
CA ALA A 23 9.55 -14.36 -15.80
C ALA A 23 9.27 -14.28 -17.32
N LYS A 24 8.00 -14.16 -17.74
CA LYS A 24 7.65 -13.95 -19.16
C LYS A 24 7.89 -12.51 -19.61
N ASN A 25 7.94 -11.56 -18.69
CA ASN A 25 8.22 -10.16 -19.01
C ASN A 25 9.74 -9.95 -19.20
N LYS A 26 10.15 -9.82 -20.47
CA LYS A 26 11.57 -9.67 -20.85
C LYS A 26 12.25 -8.47 -20.18
N LYS A 27 11.57 -7.32 -20.12
CA LYS A 27 12.13 -6.09 -19.53
C LYS A 27 12.32 -6.25 -18.02
N LEU A 28 11.29 -6.75 -17.35
CA LEU A 28 11.34 -7.02 -15.91
C LEU A 28 12.41 -8.06 -15.56
N SER A 29 12.50 -9.12 -16.36
CA SER A 29 13.48 -10.19 -16.17
C SER A 29 14.92 -9.74 -16.42
N ALA A 30 15.14 -8.80 -17.34
CA ALA A 30 16.45 -8.16 -17.51
C ALA A 30 16.77 -7.27 -16.29
N ASN A 31 15.81 -6.43 -15.86
CA ASN A 31 15.99 -5.56 -14.70
C ASN A 31 16.31 -6.34 -13.42
N ILE A 32 15.60 -7.44 -13.12
CA ILE A 32 15.83 -8.20 -11.88
C ILE A 32 17.21 -8.87 -11.85
N ARG A 33 17.72 -9.31 -13.01
CA ARG A 33 19.07 -9.87 -13.13
C ARG A 33 20.16 -8.84 -12.87
N GLU A 34 19.98 -7.60 -13.33
CA GLU A 34 20.91 -6.52 -13.01
C GLU A 34 20.84 -6.17 -11.52
N ILE A 35 19.63 -6.14 -10.94
CA ILE A 35 19.43 -5.91 -9.51
C ILE A 35 20.15 -6.95 -8.65
N GLU A 36 20.08 -8.24 -9.02
CA GLU A 36 20.78 -9.32 -8.30
C GLU A 36 22.30 -9.12 -8.27
N LYS A 37 22.90 -8.51 -9.30
CA LYS A 37 24.34 -8.21 -9.31
C LYS A 37 24.71 -7.06 -8.37
N LEU A 38 23.76 -6.19 -8.05
CA LEU A 38 23.99 -5.01 -7.22
C LEU A 38 23.85 -5.32 -5.74
N VAL A 39 22.86 -6.15 -5.38
CA VAL A 39 22.50 -6.46 -3.98
C VAL A 39 22.12 -7.93 -3.83
N SER A 40 22.39 -8.50 -2.65
CA SER A 40 21.87 -9.82 -2.32
C SER A 40 20.37 -9.76 -2.07
N LEU A 41 19.62 -10.61 -2.77
CA LEU A 41 18.18 -10.76 -2.63
C LEU A 41 17.79 -11.93 -1.70
N ASP A 42 18.76 -12.55 -1.04
CA ASP A 42 18.52 -13.68 -0.17
C ASP A 42 17.87 -13.22 1.16
N GLY A 43 16.90 -14.00 1.65
CA GLY A 43 16.21 -13.70 2.92
C GLY A 43 15.25 -12.51 2.89
N CYS A 44 14.87 -12.01 1.70
CA CYS A 44 13.87 -10.96 1.58
C CYS A 44 12.51 -11.40 2.15
N THR A 45 11.88 -10.53 2.96
CA THR A 45 10.47 -10.74 3.36
C THR A 45 9.56 -10.50 2.16
N LYS A 46 8.30 -10.96 2.22
CA LYS A 46 7.32 -10.75 1.15
C LYS A 46 7.09 -9.27 0.85
N GLU A 47 7.13 -8.42 1.88
CA GLU A 47 6.94 -6.97 1.76
C GLU A 47 8.13 -6.31 1.06
N VAL A 48 9.34 -6.59 1.53
CA VAL A 48 10.58 -6.06 0.93
C VAL A 48 10.71 -6.52 -0.51
N GLY A 49 10.50 -7.80 -0.76
CA GLY A 49 10.60 -8.36 -2.09
C GLY A 49 9.50 -7.88 -3.05
N TYR A 50 8.31 -7.55 -2.55
CA TYR A 50 7.30 -6.82 -3.33
C TYR A 50 7.77 -5.41 -3.73
N LEU A 51 8.46 -4.69 -2.85
CA LEU A 51 9.04 -3.38 -3.18
C LEU A 51 10.18 -3.49 -4.19
N VAL A 52 11.04 -4.51 -4.09
CA VAL A 52 12.07 -4.82 -5.10
C VAL A 52 11.42 -5.14 -6.45
N TYR A 53 10.37 -5.96 -6.46
CA TYR A 53 9.60 -6.24 -7.66
C TYR A 53 9.01 -4.96 -8.26
N LEU A 54 8.39 -4.11 -7.44
CA LEU A 54 7.83 -2.83 -7.89
C LEU A 54 8.91 -1.92 -8.47
N PHE A 55 10.06 -1.79 -7.80
CA PHE A 55 11.21 -1.05 -8.29
C PHE A 55 11.67 -1.57 -9.66
N SER A 56 11.89 -2.88 -9.78
CA SER A 56 12.31 -3.52 -11.03
C SER A 56 11.29 -3.34 -12.17
N SER A 57 10.00 -3.24 -11.85
CA SER A 57 8.93 -3.00 -12.82
C SER A 57 8.87 -1.54 -13.29
N LYS A 58 9.12 -0.58 -12.39
CA LYS A 58 9.03 0.86 -12.68
C LYS A 58 10.33 1.44 -13.22
N ARG A 59 11.46 0.82 -12.94
CA ARG A 59 12.78 1.19 -13.47
C ARG A 59 12.78 1.18 -15.00
N ALA A 60 13.00 2.36 -15.59
CA ALA A 60 13.05 2.51 -17.03
C ALA A 60 14.38 2.04 -17.63
N LYS A 61 15.49 2.41 -16.97
CA LYS A 61 16.88 2.15 -17.34
C LYS A 61 17.75 2.07 -16.09
N GLU A 62 18.99 1.63 -16.25
CA GLU A 62 19.99 1.64 -15.20
C GLU A 62 20.39 3.05 -14.80
N THR A 63 20.54 3.26 -13.49
CA THR A 63 20.94 4.53 -12.91
C THR A 63 21.95 4.30 -11.79
N PRO A 64 22.86 5.27 -11.52
CA PRO A 64 23.76 5.20 -10.37
C PRO A 64 23.04 5.05 -9.02
N TRP A 65 21.77 5.47 -8.96
CA TRP A 65 20.91 5.39 -7.79
C TRP A 65 20.42 3.99 -7.46
N ASP A 66 20.48 3.04 -8.40
CA ASP A 66 19.83 1.74 -8.25
C ASP A 66 20.31 1.00 -7.00
N ARG A 67 21.63 0.98 -6.77
CA ARG A 67 22.23 0.38 -5.57
C ARG A 67 21.71 1.04 -4.29
N LEU A 68 21.74 2.37 -4.22
CA LEU A 68 21.30 3.12 -3.04
C LEU A 68 19.81 2.90 -2.75
N ILE A 69 18.95 2.90 -3.77
CA ILE A 69 17.51 2.66 -3.62
C ILE A 69 17.27 1.25 -3.09
N LEU A 70 17.95 0.25 -3.65
CA LEU A 70 17.82 -1.15 -3.23
C LEU A 70 18.29 -1.35 -1.78
N GLU A 71 19.43 -0.78 -1.39
CA GLU A 71 19.93 -0.84 -0.01
C GLU A 71 18.93 -0.20 0.98
N ASN A 72 18.29 0.91 0.60
CA ASN A 72 17.24 1.54 1.41
C ASN A 72 15.94 0.70 1.47
N ILE A 73 15.61 -0.06 0.43
CA ILE A 73 14.49 -1.01 0.44
C ILE A 73 14.81 -2.20 1.35
N LEU A 74 16.00 -2.80 1.20
CA LEU A 74 16.44 -3.96 1.99
C LEU A 74 16.58 -3.63 3.48
N SER A 75 17.06 -2.43 3.81
CA SER A 75 17.11 -1.91 5.18
C SER A 75 15.76 -1.43 5.73
N LYS A 76 14.67 -1.55 4.95
CA LYS A 76 13.29 -1.15 5.29
C LYS A 76 13.10 0.36 5.54
N LYS A 77 14.07 1.18 5.18
CA LYS A 77 13.94 2.66 5.17
C LYS A 77 12.92 3.12 4.15
N ILE A 78 12.89 2.45 3.00
CA ILE A 78 11.80 2.54 2.02
C ILE A 78 10.85 1.37 2.28
N SER A 79 9.64 1.69 2.74
CA SER A 79 8.64 0.69 3.15
C SER A 79 7.32 0.81 2.39
N THR A 80 7.15 1.85 1.57
CA THR A 80 5.88 2.10 0.86
C THR A 80 6.07 2.18 -0.67
N GLU A 81 5.02 1.82 -1.40
CA GLU A 81 4.99 1.94 -2.87
C GLU A 81 5.18 3.40 -3.35
N LYS A 82 4.68 4.37 -2.58
CA LYS A 82 4.83 5.81 -2.89
C LYS A 82 6.30 6.21 -2.88
N GLN A 83 7.06 5.78 -1.86
CA GLN A 83 8.49 6.05 -1.76
C GLN A 83 9.27 5.42 -2.93
N VAL A 84 8.96 4.18 -3.30
CA VAL A 84 9.62 3.52 -4.46
C VAL A 84 9.36 4.28 -5.76
N LYS A 85 8.11 4.70 -6.03
CA LYS A 85 7.78 5.49 -7.22
C LYS A 85 8.56 6.81 -7.25
N LYS A 86 8.57 7.54 -6.13
CA LYS A 86 9.30 8.80 -6.02
C LYS A 86 10.81 8.62 -6.16
N ALA A 87 11.36 7.53 -5.64
CA ALA A 87 12.78 7.20 -5.79
C ALA A 87 13.16 6.93 -7.26
N VAL A 88 12.32 6.19 -7.99
CA VAL A 88 12.52 5.97 -9.43
C VAL A 88 12.42 7.28 -10.21
N GLU A 89 11.44 8.14 -9.90
CA GLU A 89 11.34 9.48 -10.49
C GLU A 89 12.58 10.32 -10.20
N HIS A 90 13.06 10.35 -8.95
CA HIS A 90 14.26 11.07 -8.55
C HIS A 90 15.49 10.61 -9.34
N ALA A 91 15.65 9.29 -9.50
CA ALA A 91 16.77 8.70 -10.23
C ALA A 91 16.76 9.04 -11.74
N THR A 92 15.59 9.37 -12.29
CA THR A 92 15.48 9.80 -13.70
C THR A 92 15.81 11.27 -13.92
N ILE A 93 15.62 12.12 -12.90
CA ILE A 93 15.80 13.57 -12.98
C ILE A 93 17.26 13.96 -12.68
N TYR A 94 17.87 13.32 -11.69
CA TYR A 94 19.20 13.69 -11.21
C TYR A 94 20.21 12.60 -11.55
N ALA A 95 21.32 12.97 -12.18
CA ALA A 95 22.39 12.02 -12.52
C ALA A 95 23.40 11.84 -11.37
N GLU A 96 23.65 12.90 -10.62
CA GLU A 96 24.60 12.92 -9.50
C GLU A 96 23.92 12.51 -8.20
N ILE A 97 24.61 11.71 -7.39
CA ILE A 97 24.10 11.19 -6.13
C ILE A 97 24.25 12.25 -5.04
N ASP A 98 23.13 12.80 -4.62
CA ASP A 98 22.97 13.59 -3.41
C ASP A 98 22.05 12.84 -2.45
N GLU A 99 22.65 12.17 -1.45
CA GLU A 99 21.90 11.37 -0.49
C GLU A 99 20.94 12.19 0.38
N GLU A 100 21.29 13.41 0.75
CA GLU A 100 20.45 14.24 1.62
C GLU A 100 19.21 14.70 0.88
N ARG A 101 19.39 15.16 -0.36
CA ARG A 101 18.29 15.49 -1.25
C ARG A 101 17.41 14.28 -1.49
N PHE A 102 18.02 13.12 -1.73
CA PHE A 102 17.30 11.87 -1.95
C PHE A 102 16.47 11.47 -0.73
N LYS A 103 17.03 11.50 0.47
CA LYS A 103 16.31 11.19 1.71
C LYS A 103 15.11 12.12 1.90
N LYS A 104 15.30 13.42 1.67
CA LYS A 104 14.22 14.42 1.75
C LYS A 104 13.13 14.18 0.70
N ALA A 105 13.54 14.01 -0.55
CA ALA A 105 12.62 13.83 -1.67
C ALA A 105 11.82 12.52 -1.59
N CYS A 106 12.40 11.46 -1.01
CA CYS A 106 11.76 10.15 -0.85
C CYS A 106 11.11 9.96 0.52
N GLY A 107 11.15 10.93 1.43
CA GLY A 107 10.54 10.80 2.75
C GLY A 107 11.19 9.70 3.60
N ILE A 108 12.50 9.50 3.45
CA ILE A 108 13.26 8.55 4.26
C ILE A 108 13.60 9.23 5.58
N ASP A 109 13.28 8.56 6.69
CA ASP A 109 13.49 9.08 8.04
C ASP A 109 12.78 10.43 8.31
N ILE A 110 11.77 10.78 7.50
CA ILE A 110 10.91 11.95 7.70
C ILE A 110 9.63 11.50 8.39
N ALA A 111 9.51 11.83 9.67
CA ALA A 111 8.25 11.76 10.39
C ALA A 111 7.65 13.17 10.43
N VAL A 112 6.55 13.39 9.71
CA VAL A 112 5.80 14.65 9.83
C VAL A 112 5.10 14.64 11.18
N SER A 113 5.44 15.62 12.01
CA SER A 113 4.91 15.77 13.37
C SER A 113 3.45 16.23 13.36
N ASP A 114 2.75 15.98 14.47
CA ASP A 114 1.37 16.43 14.63
C ASP A 114 1.30 17.97 14.64
N GLU A 115 2.32 18.64 15.17
CA GLU A 115 2.43 20.10 15.19
C GLU A 115 2.54 20.67 13.77
N GLU A 116 3.37 20.08 12.92
CA GLU A 116 3.51 20.49 11.51
C GLU A 116 2.21 20.28 10.73
N ILE A 117 1.51 19.17 10.98
CA ILE A 117 0.22 18.88 10.37
C ILE A 117 -0.81 19.93 10.82
N ARG A 118 -0.91 20.22 12.13
CA ARG A 118 -1.83 21.24 12.65
C ARG A 118 -1.52 22.63 12.09
N ALA A 119 -0.25 23.00 12.00
CA ALA A 119 0.16 24.27 11.42
C ALA A 119 -0.28 24.38 9.95
N ALA A 120 -0.06 23.34 9.14
CA ALA A 120 -0.52 23.30 7.76
C ALA A 120 -2.04 23.36 7.66
N VAL A 121 -2.78 22.61 8.50
CA VAL A 121 -4.24 22.66 8.55
C VAL A 121 -4.72 24.09 8.84
N LYS A 122 -4.16 24.77 9.84
CA LYS A 122 -4.53 26.15 10.18
C LYS A 122 -4.23 27.12 9.05
N GLU A 123 -3.04 27.05 8.46
CA GLU A 123 -2.63 27.90 7.32
C GLU A 123 -3.64 27.78 6.16
N HIS A 124 -4.00 26.54 5.80
CA HIS A 124 -4.93 26.30 4.70
C HIS A 124 -6.37 26.69 5.05
N VAL A 125 -6.84 26.45 6.28
CA VAL A 125 -8.19 26.87 6.72
C VAL A 125 -8.32 28.39 6.78
N GLU A 126 -7.32 29.10 7.32
CA GLU A 126 -7.30 30.57 7.36
C GLU A 126 -7.28 31.17 5.95
N LYS A 127 -6.51 30.56 5.04
CA LYS A 127 -6.42 30.98 3.64
C LYS A 127 -7.74 30.79 2.88
N SER A 128 -8.53 29.77 3.22
CA SER A 128 -9.80 29.50 2.56
C SER A 128 -10.98 30.37 3.04
N GLY A 129 -10.82 31.11 4.14
CA GLY A 129 -11.84 32.04 4.64
C GLY A 129 -12.99 31.37 5.41
N SER A 130 -14.10 32.09 5.64
CA SER A 130 -15.22 31.63 6.50
C SER A 130 -16.19 30.66 5.83
N GLU A 131 -16.24 30.64 4.49
CA GLU A 131 -17.04 29.72 3.69
C GLU A 131 -16.11 28.89 2.82
N PHE A 132 -15.56 27.82 3.38
CA PHE A 132 -14.73 26.87 2.63
C PHE A 132 -15.36 25.49 2.61
N ASN A 133 -15.06 24.74 1.55
CA ASN A 133 -15.41 23.33 1.47
C ASN A 133 -14.32 22.49 2.17
N PRO A 134 -14.61 21.78 3.28
CA PRO A 134 -13.61 21.01 4.00
C PRO A 134 -12.94 19.92 3.15
N GLU A 135 -13.64 19.37 2.16
CA GLU A 135 -13.08 18.34 1.27
C GLU A 135 -12.04 18.90 0.31
N GLU A 136 -12.25 20.13 -0.18
CA GLU A 136 -11.31 20.83 -1.06
C GLU A 136 -10.05 21.22 -0.30
N VAL A 137 -10.20 21.82 0.88
CA VAL A 137 -9.07 22.18 1.75
C VAL A 137 -8.26 20.94 2.14
N LEU A 138 -8.91 19.85 2.53
CA LEU A 138 -8.20 18.60 2.83
C LEU A 138 -7.47 18.02 1.60
N LYS A 139 -8.01 18.22 0.39
CA LYS A 139 -7.36 17.80 -0.86
C LYS A 139 -6.16 18.69 -1.19
N GLU A 140 -6.26 20.00 -0.97
CA GLU A 140 -5.15 20.95 -1.11
C GLU A 140 -4.02 20.65 -0.15
N ILE A 141 -4.31 20.42 1.13
CA ILE A 141 -3.30 20.03 2.13
C ILE A 141 -2.62 18.73 1.73
N LYS A 142 -3.35 17.73 1.20
CA LYS A 142 -2.76 16.47 0.72
C LYS A 142 -1.88 16.62 -0.52
N ASN A 143 -2.09 17.67 -1.30
CA ASN A 143 -1.29 17.97 -2.48
C ASN A 143 -0.10 18.89 -2.15
N ASP A 144 -0.05 19.48 -0.95
CA ASP A 144 1.11 20.24 -0.49
C ASP A 144 2.33 19.30 -0.36
N ASP A 145 3.43 19.67 -1.00
CA ASP A 145 4.68 18.90 -0.98
C ASP A 145 5.20 18.72 0.46
N ARG A 146 4.92 19.66 1.37
CA ARG A 146 5.26 19.58 2.80
C ARG A 146 4.57 18.40 3.48
N MET A 147 3.36 18.07 3.05
CA MET A 147 2.52 17.01 3.62
C MET A 147 2.58 15.72 2.78
N ALA A 148 3.44 15.66 1.77
CA ALA A 148 3.56 14.49 0.90
C ALA A 148 3.89 13.20 1.67
N TRP A 149 4.61 13.29 2.79
CA TRP A 149 4.96 12.14 3.64
C TRP A 149 4.14 12.04 4.93
N ALA A 150 3.16 12.93 5.11
CA ALA A 150 2.28 12.88 6.27
C ALA A 150 1.33 11.68 6.21
N SER A 151 1.03 11.10 7.38
CA SER A 151 0.03 10.03 7.47
C SER A 151 -1.35 10.59 7.06
N SER A 152 -1.91 10.10 5.95
CA SER A 152 -3.21 10.56 5.47
C SER A 152 -4.34 10.35 6.47
N ARG A 153 -4.19 9.33 7.34
CA ARG A 153 -5.11 9.09 8.46
C ARG A 153 -4.94 10.16 9.52
N ARG A 154 -3.69 10.41 9.96
CA ARG A 154 -3.41 11.39 11.01
C ARG A 154 -3.77 12.80 10.60
N LEU A 155 -3.44 13.18 9.36
CA LEU A 155 -3.86 14.45 8.74
C LEU A 155 -5.37 14.64 8.81
N LYS A 156 -6.14 13.60 8.49
CA LYS A 156 -7.60 13.67 8.55
C LYS A 156 -8.11 13.82 9.99
N GLU A 157 -7.57 13.05 10.93
CA GLU A 157 -7.93 13.12 12.35
C GLU A 157 -7.69 14.54 12.90
N LEU A 158 -6.50 15.10 12.66
CA LEU A 158 -6.14 16.45 13.11
C LEU A 158 -6.95 17.55 12.41
N PHE A 159 -7.24 17.39 11.11
CA PHE A 159 -8.12 18.29 10.38
C PHE A 159 -9.54 18.30 10.96
N ASP A 160 -10.08 17.12 11.26
CA ASP A 160 -11.40 16.99 11.87
C ASP A 160 -11.40 17.58 13.31
N GLU A 161 -10.32 17.40 14.10
CA GLU A 161 -10.14 18.01 15.43
C GLU A 161 -10.14 19.56 15.37
N GLU A 162 -9.36 20.16 14.47
CA GLU A 162 -9.26 21.63 14.32
C GLU A 162 -10.60 22.26 13.91
N LEU A 163 -11.42 21.54 13.14
CA LEU A 163 -12.77 21.99 12.75
C LEU A 163 -13.87 21.58 13.75
N GLY A 164 -13.49 21.22 14.98
CA GLY A 164 -14.42 20.93 16.07
C GLY A 164 -15.16 19.59 15.92
N GLY A 165 -14.58 18.62 15.21
CA GLY A 165 -15.09 17.27 15.00
C GLY A 165 -16.27 17.16 14.03
N LYS A 166 -16.65 18.25 13.35
CA LYS A 166 -17.92 18.34 12.59
C LYS A 166 -17.80 18.19 11.08
N CYS A 167 -16.59 18.17 10.51
CA CYS A 167 -16.44 18.26 9.05
C CYS A 167 -16.60 16.96 8.26
N PHE A 168 -16.63 15.80 8.93
CA PHE A 168 -16.91 14.52 8.26
C PHE A 168 -17.98 13.72 8.98
N SER A 169 -19.22 14.20 8.95
CA SER A 169 -20.38 13.29 8.94
C SER A 169 -20.52 12.67 7.54
N SER A 170 -19.45 12.09 7.00
CA SER A 170 -19.63 11.16 5.90
C SER A 170 -20.24 9.92 6.53
N THR A 171 -21.55 9.80 6.36
CA THR A 171 -22.35 8.58 6.44
C THR A 171 -21.81 7.54 5.46
N LYS A 172 -20.53 7.16 5.57
CA LYS A 172 -20.16 5.78 5.26
C LYS A 172 -20.76 4.99 6.40
N LYS A 173 -22.03 4.61 6.23
CA LYS A 173 -22.43 3.26 6.61
C LYS A 173 -21.29 2.39 6.09
N ARG A 174 -20.38 1.97 6.96
CA ARG A 174 -19.72 0.69 6.76
C ARG A 174 -20.90 -0.20 6.40
N LYS A 175 -20.99 -0.66 5.15
CA LYS A 175 -21.71 -1.90 4.92
C LYS A 175 -20.91 -2.89 5.73
N GLU A 176 -21.26 -3.03 7.01
CA GLU A 176 -20.94 -4.20 7.78
C GLU A 176 -21.51 -5.35 6.96
N LYS A 177 -20.66 -5.95 6.13
CA LYS A 177 -20.87 -7.32 5.66
C LYS A 177 -20.80 -8.17 6.93
N GLY A 178 -21.89 -8.19 7.69
CA GLY A 178 -21.92 -8.83 9.00
C GLY A 178 -23.11 -8.49 9.89
N ALA A 179 -23.76 -7.33 9.73
CA ALA A 179 -24.90 -6.96 10.59
C ALA A 179 -26.20 -7.70 10.23
N TYR A 180 -26.37 -8.10 8.97
CA TYR A 180 -27.53 -8.91 8.54
C TYR A 180 -27.47 -10.36 9.03
N MET A 181 -26.40 -10.77 9.72
CA MET A 181 -26.15 -12.12 10.23
C MET A 181 -25.80 -12.12 11.72
N LYS A 182 -26.04 -11.04 12.45
CA LYS A 182 -25.86 -11.00 13.92
C LYS A 182 -27.07 -10.39 14.59
N GLY A 183 -27.71 -11.20 15.43
CA GLY A 183 -29.01 -10.98 16.04
C GLY A 183 -29.89 -12.22 15.81
N GLU A 184 -31.07 -12.29 16.44
CA GLU A 184 -32.01 -13.43 16.28
C GLU A 184 -32.36 -13.71 14.81
N ALA A 185 -32.38 -12.66 13.97
CA ALA A 185 -32.61 -12.76 12.53
C ALA A 185 -31.44 -13.38 11.72
N GLY A 186 -30.29 -13.62 12.34
CA GLY A 186 -29.13 -14.29 11.75
C GLY A 186 -28.93 -15.73 12.24
N VAL A 187 -29.79 -16.23 13.13
CA VAL A 187 -29.74 -17.61 13.63
C VAL A 187 -30.44 -18.53 12.63
N PHE A 188 -29.76 -18.81 11.52
CA PHE A 188 -30.18 -19.88 10.63
C PHE A 188 -29.82 -21.25 11.26
N HIS A 189 -30.71 -22.23 11.13
CA HIS A 189 -30.41 -23.61 11.50
C HIS A 189 -29.18 -24.09 10.72
N ARG A 190 -28.33 -24.95 11.33
CA ARG A 190 -27.18 -25.48 10.60
C ARG A 190 -27.66 -26.33 9.40
N PRO A 191 -26.83 -26.55 8.37
CA PRO A 191 -27.14 -27.52 7.32
C PRO A 191 -27.51 -28.88 7.94
N GLY A 192 -28.72 -29.38 7.66
CA GLY A 192 -29.25 -30.60 8.28
C GLY A 192 -30.20 -30.42 9.47
N GLU A 193 -30.24 -29.23 10.08
CA GLU A 193 -31.14 -28.90 11.21
C GLU A 193 -32.44 -28.21 10.75
N ASN A 194 -32.67 -28.13 9.44
CA ASN A 194 -33.93 -27.61 8.89
C ASN A 194 -35.08 -28.58 9.24
N PRO A 195 -36.19 -28.14 9.86
CA PRO A 195 -37.34 -29.00 10.13
C PRO A 195 -37.82 -29.70 8.85
N GLN A 196 -37.71 -31.02 8.79
CA GLN A 196 -38.16 -31.84 7.66
C GLN A 196 -39.46 -32.56 8.01
N LEU A 197 -40.24 -32.92 6.99
CA LEU A 197 -41.50 -33.65 7.14
C LEU A 197 -41.29 -35.05 7.74
N SER A 198 -40.13 -35.67 7.50
CA SER A 198 -39.73 -36.96 8.09
C SER A 198 -38.21 -37.10 8.18
N GLU A 199 -37.77 -38.01 9.04
CA GLU A 199 -36.34 -38.33 9.25
C GLU A 199 -35.67 -38.89 7.98
N GLU A 200 -36.39 -39.71 7.22
CA GLU A 200 -35.87 -40.27 5.95
C GLU A 200 -35.56 -39.18 4.91
N ILE A 201 -36.37 -38.12 4.86
CA ILE A 201 -36.15 -37.00 3.93
C ILE A 201 -34.93 -36.19 4.36
N ARG A 202 -34.75 -36.00 5.68
CA ARG A 202 -33.56 -35.35 6.23
C ARG A 202 -32.28 -36.09 5.83
N GLN A 203 -32.30 -37.42 5.94
CA GLN A 203 -31.14 -38.26 5.66
C GLN A 203 -30.76 -38.24 4.17
N LYS A 204 -31.74 -38.34 3.27
CA LYS A 204 -31.53 -38.20 1.82
C LYS A 204 -30.97 -36.82 1.44
N HIS A 205 -31.44 -35.76 2.09
CA HIS A 205 -30.94 -34.41 1.85
C HIS A 205 -29.49 -34.25 2.30
N LEU A 206 -29.13 -34.79 3.47
CA LEU A 206 -27.76 -34.78 3.98
C LEU A 206 -26.80 -35.54 3.06
N GLU A 207 -27.20 -36.71 2.57
CA GLU A 207 -26.41 -37.51 1.62
C GLU A 207 -26.19 -36.77 0.29
N ALA A 208 -27.16 -35.98 -0.18
CA ALA A 208 -27.05 -35.24 -1.43
C ALA A 208 -26.26 -33.92 -1.33
N THR A 209 -25.99 -33.42 -0.12
CA THR A 209 -25.40 -32.09 0.13
C THR A 209 -23.95 -32.14 0.67
N GLN A 210 -23.42 -33.33 0.98
CA GLN A 210 -22.00 -33.56 1.30
C GLN A 210 -21.13 -33.58 0.04
#